data_AF-G2I815-F1
#
_entry.id   AF-G2I815-F1
#
_cell.length_a   1.000
_cell.length_b   1.000
_cell.length_c   1.000
_cell.angle_alpha   90.00
_cell.angle_beta   90.00
_cell.angle_gamma   90.00
#
_symmetry.space_group_name_H-M   'P 1'
#
loop_
_entity.id
_entity.type
_entity.pdbx_description
1 polymer ?
#
loop_
_entity_poly.entity_id
_entity_poly.type
_entity_poly.pdbx_seq_one_letter_code
_entity_poly.pdbx_strand_id
1 'polypeptide(L)'
;MRRTNMTSRRSRSAVPPGKTIQLGLFPLSVQLCRIQPSFNEWRYYGLSVQPDLFGGAALVRNWGRIGTAGTQRVDLYPDEGAAVNALTAMIRYRLKRGYIVTQS
;
A
#
# COMPACT_ATOMS: atom_id res chain seq x y z
N MET A 1 6.46 20.79 -53.71
CA MET A 1 5.31 20.89 -52.80
C MET A 1 5.23 19.64 -51.92
N ARG A 2 5.19 19.85 -50.59
CA ARG A 2 4.62 19.03 -49.49
C ARG A 2 5.18 17.61 -49.19
N ARG A 3 5.79 17.51 -47.99
CA ARG A 3 6.21 16.33 -47.21
C ARG A 3 5.00 15.56 -46.67
N THR A 4 5.16 14.26 -46.38
CA THR A 4 4.68 13.64 -45.13
C THR A 4 5.43 12.35 -44.80
N ASN A 5 5.96 12.29 -43.57
CA ASN A 5 6.70 11.16 -43.01
C ASN A 5 5.78 10.00 -42.67
N MET A 6 6.20 8.79 -43.03
CA MET A 6 5.65 7.52 -42.56
C MET A 6 6.21 7.27 -41.14
N THR A 7 5.38 7.36 -40.10
CA THR A 7 5.82 7.10 -38.72
C THR A 7 4.83 6.21 -37.97
N SER A 8 5.33 5.04 -37.58
CA SER A 8 5.09 4.27 -36.35
C SER A 8 3.66 3.91 -35.92
N ARG A 9 3.39 2.59 -36.02
CA ARG A 9 2.94 1.69 -34.93
C ARG A 9 2.08 2.36 -33.84
N ARG A 10 0.76 2.24 -33.97
CA ARG A 10 -0.18 2.51 -32.86
C ARG A 10 0.14 1.57 -31.71
N SER A 11 0.67 2.15 -30.64
CA SER A 11 0.87 1.52 -29.35
C SER A 11 -0.45 1.05 -28.77
N ARG A 12 -0.41 -0.14 -28.17
CA ARG A 12 -1.41 -0.63 -27.21
C ARG A 12 -1.65 0.46 -26.16
N SER A 13 -2.91 0.75 -25.87
CA SER A 13 -3.32 1.69 -24.83
C SER A 13 -2.61 1.34 -23.51
N ALA A 14 -1.62 2.15 -23.14
CA ALA A 14 -1.04 2.12 -21.81
C ALA A 14 -2.01 2.85 -20.88
N VAL A 15 -2.67 2.11 -20.00
CA VAL A 15 -3.38 2.70 -18.86
C VAL A 15 -2.34 3.46 -18.03
N PRO A 16 -2.53 4.76 -17.76
CA PRO A 16 -1.58 5.52 -16.95
C PRO A 16 -1.54 4.94 -15.52
N PRO A 17 -0.36 4.75 -14.89
CA PRO A 17 -0.26 4.37 -13.49
C PRO A 17 -0.59 5.61 -12.64
N GLY A 18 -1.85 5.95 -12.56
CA GLY A 18 -2.31 7.20 -11.97
C GLY A 18 -3.77 7.10 -11.60
N LYS A 19 -3.98 6.73 -10.33
CA LYS A 19 -5.26 6.65 -9.62
C LYS A 19 -6.03 5.35 -9.88
N THR A 20 -5.61 4.29 -9.18
CA THR A 20 -6.55 3.23 -8.82
C THR A 20 -7.73 3.90 -8.12
N ILE A 21 -8.88 3.86 -8.77
CA ILE A 21 -10.16 4.20 -8.18
C ILE A 21 -10.33 3.17 -7.06
N GLN A 22 -9.88 3.54 -5.85
CA GLN A 22 -10.22 2.87 -4.61
C GLN A 22 -11.73 2.92 -4.53
N LEU A 23 -12.40 1.86 -4.95
CA LEU A 23 -13.80 1.63 -4.66
C LEU A 23 -13.87 1.67 -3.13
N GLY A 24 -14.53 2.69 -2.58
CA GLY A 24 -14.43 3.16 -1.18
C GLY A 24 -14.96 2.20 -0.11
N LEU A 25 -14.87 0.89 -0.33
CA LEU A 25 -15.30 -0.16 0.58
C LEU A 25 -14.13 -0.99 1.14
N PHE A 26 -12.97 -1.02 0.48
CA PHE A 26 -11.80 -1.78 0.94
C PHE A 26 -10.56 -0.88 1.09
N PRO A 27 -10.08 -0.63 2.32
CA PRO A 27 -8.88 0.17 2.51
C PRO A 27 -7.67 -0.60 1.96
N LEU A 28 -7.09 -0.10 0.87
CA LEU A 28 -5.79 -0.58 0.36
C LEU A 28 -4.62 -0.06 1.20
N SER A 29 -4.88 0.87 2.13
CA SER A 29 -3.88 1.39 3.05
C SER A 29 -4.48 1.70 4.41
N VAL A 30 -3.71 1.52 5.47
CA VAL A 30 -4.10 1.86 6.84
C VAL A 30 -2.89 2.30 7.64
N GLN A 31 -3.11 3.28 8.53
CA GLN A 31 -2.15 3.66 9.56
C GLN A 31 -2.70 3.21 10.92
N LEU A 32 -1.83 2.60 11.71
CA LEU A 32 -2.12 2.12 13.05
C LEU A 32 -1.12 2.76 14.00
N CYS A 33 -1.57 3.11 15.21
CA CYS A 33 -0.69 3.55 16.28
C CYS A 33 -0.97 2.79 17.56
N ARG A 34 0.04 2.72 18.43
CA ARG A 34 -0.09 2.24 19.79
C ARG A 34 0.68 3.19 20.69
N ILE A 35 -0.05 3.92 21.53
CA ILE A 35 0.49 4.91 22.46
C ILE A 35 0.10 4.47 23.86
N GLN A 36 1.09 4.08 24.67
CA GLN A 36 0.91 3.74 26.08
C GLN A 36 1.94 4.54 26.91
N PRO A 37 1.55 5.73 27.43
CA PRO A 37 2.48 6.62 28.14
C PRO A 37 3.14 5.96 29.36
N SER A 38 2.39 5.12 30.08
CA SER A 38 2.86 4.37 31.26
C SER A 38 4.05 3.44 30.96
N PHE A 39 4.22 3.02 29.72
CA PHE A 39 5.29 2.11 29.29
C PHE A 39 6.29 2.77 28.32
N ASN A 40 6.22 4.10 28.13
CA ASN A 40 6.98 4.83 27.11
C ASN A 40 6.85 4.21 25.71
N GLU A 41 5.70 3.61 25.40
CA GLU A 41 5.45 2.97 24.11
C GLU A 41 4.77 3.95 23.17
N TRP A 42 5.49 4.35 22.12
CA TRP A 42 5.00 5.26 21.09
C TRP A 42 5.32 4.66 19.74
N ARG A 43 4.47 3.74 19.26
CA ARG A 43 4.73 2.97 18.04
C ARG A 43 3.71 3.27 16.96
N TYR A 44 4.17 3.29 15.71
CA TYR A 44 3.31 3.31 14.53
C TYR A 44 3.49 2.02 13.73
N TYR A 45 2.49 1.72 12.93
CA TYR A 45 2.48 0.62 11.99
C TYR A 45 1.60 1.02 10.78
N GLY A 46 2.19 1.23 9.63
CA GLY A 46 1.48 1.43 8.38
C GLY A 46 1.51 0.19 7.50
N LEU A 47 0.44 0.03 6.75
CA LEU A 47 0.23 -1.03 5.78
C LEU A 47 -0.32 -0.41 4.50
N SER A 48 0.21 -0.81 3.35
CA SER A 48 -0.35 -0.41 2.06
C SER A 48 -0.14 -1.50 1.02
N VAL A 49 -1.18 -1.78 0.23
CA VAL A 49 -1.12 -2.62 -0.97
C VAL A 49 -0.78 -1.74 -2.15
N GLN A 50 0.22 -2.15 -2.92
CA GLN A 50 0.64 -1.48 -4.14
C GLN A 50 0.63 -2.48 -5.29
N PRO A 51 0.09 -2.14 -6.48
CA PRO A 51 0.22 -3.00 -7.64
C PRO A 51 1.69 -3.08 -8.08
N ASP A 52 2.11 -4.23 -8.60
CA ASP A 52 3.42 -4.37 -9.24
C ASP A 52 3.36 -4.14 -10.77
N LEU A 53 4.52 -4.13 -11.42
CA LEU A 53 4.63 -3.91 -12.87
C LEU A 53 4.24 -5.12 -13.73
N PHE A 54 4.04 -6.29 -13.12
CA PHE A 54 3.86 -7.57 -13.79
C PHE A 54 2.47 -8.20 -13.52
N GLY A 55 1.55 -7.44 -12.90
CA GLY A 55 0.18 -7.87 -12.64
C GLY A 55 -0.02 -8.57 -11.28
N GLY A 56 1.01 -8.63 -10.45
CA GLY A 56 0.90 -8.99 -9.04
C GLY A 56 0.73 -7.75 -8.15
N ALA A 57 0.94 -7.95 -6.84
CA ALA A 57 0.82 -6.88 -5.86
C ALA A 57 1.81 -7.05 -4.71
N ALA A 58 2.13 -5.95 -4.05
CA ALA A 58 3.03 -5.90 -2.91
C ALA A 58 2.32 -5.32 -1.69
N LEU A 59 2.46 -5.99 -0.53
CA LEU A 59 2.12 -5.41 0.76
C LEU A 59 3.35 -4.72 1.33
N VAL A 60 3.33 -3.40 1.33
CA VAL A 60 4.33 -2.57 2.00
C VAL A 60 3.92 -2.39 3.46
N ARG A 61 4.86 -2.69 4.36
CA ARG A 61 4.72 -2.58 5.81
C ARG A 61 5.78 -1.61 6.30
N ASN A 62 5.39 -0.58 7.06
CA ASN A 62 6.31 0.33 7.72
C ASN A 62 5.98 0.37 9.21
N TRP A 63 6.99 0.26 10.08
CA TRP A 63 6.76 0.29 11.53
C TRP A 63 7.95 0.90 12.25
N GLY A 64 7.70 1.48 13.41
CA GLY A 64 8.76 2.10 14.18
C GLY A 64 8.23 2.84 15.38
N ARG A 65 9.14 3.59 16.01
CA ARG A 65 8.76 4.56 17.04
C ARG A 65 8.23 5.82 16.36
N ILE A 66 7.17 6.41 16.88
CA ILE A 66 6.62 7.68 16.36
C ILE A 66 7.74 8.74 16.42
N GLY A 67 7.90 9.49 15.31
CA GLY A 67 8.98 10.48 15.15
C GLY A 67 10.30 9.92 14.61
N THR A 68 10.35 8.65 14.19
CA THR A 68 11.53 8.03 13.57
C THR A 68 11.20 7.49 12.17
N ALA A 69 12.22 7.25 11.35
CA ALA A 69 12.05 6.63 10.03
C ALA A 69 11.54 5.17 10.10
N GLY A 70 11.79 4.49 11.22
CA GLY A 70 11.39 3.11 11.46
C GLY A 70 12.04 2.11 10.51
N THR A 71 11.31 1.05 10.19
CA THR A 71 11.72 -0.04 9.31
C THR A 71 10.62 -0.32 8.31
N GLN A 72 11.01 -0.64 7.08
CA GLN A 72 10.10 -1.03 6.02
C GLN A 72 10.35 -2.47 5.59
N ARG A 73 9.29 -3.19 5.25
CA ARG A 73 9.32 -4.48 4.57
C ARG A 73 8.29 -4.51 3.46
N VAL A 74 8.65 -5.17 2.38
CA VAL A 74 7.77 -5.42 1.24
C VAL A 74 7.60 -6.93 1.12
N ASP A 75 6.36 -7.40 1.06
CA ASP A 75 6.05 -8.80 0.74
C ASP A 75 5.27 -8.83 -0.57
N LEU A 76 5.69 -9.70 -1.48
CA LEU A 76 5.10 -9.85 -2.81
C LEU A 76 4.00 -10.92 -2.80
N TYR A 77 2.97 -10.68 -3.60
CA TYR A 77 1.80 -11.53 -3.77
C TYR A 77 1.47 -11.66 -5.27
N PRO A 78 0.88 -12.80 -5.68
CA PRO A 78 0.57 -13.07 -7.08
C PRO A 78 -0.52 -12.15 -7.65
N ASP A 79 -1.37 -11.56 -6.80
CA ASP A 79 -2.48 -10.69 -7.19
C ASP A 79 -2.87 -9.72 -6.06
N GLU A 80 -3.62 -8.67 -6.40
CA GLU A 80 -4.09 -7.65 -5.46
C GLU A 80 -5.01 -8.24 -4.37
N GLY A 81 -5.86 -9.22 -4.70
CA GLY A 81 -6.76 -9.86 -3.75
C GLY A 81 -5.99 -10.60 -2.66
N ALA A 82 -4.94 -11.33 -3.02
CA ALA A 82 -4.03 -11.98 -2.08
C ALA A 82 -3.34 -10.96 -1.14
N ALA A 83 -2.88 -9.82 -1.69
CA ALA A 83 -2.28 -8.76 -0.89
C ALA A 83 -3.29 -8.08 0.06
N VAL A 84 -4.54 -7.86 -0.38
CA VAL A 84 -5.63 -7.30 0.45
C VAL A 84 -6.04 -8.27 1.57
N ASN A 85 -6.07 -9.57 1.30
CA ASN A 85 -6.31 -10.60 2.31
C ASN A 85 -5.22 -10.57 3.39
N ALA A 86 -3.95 -10.47 2.98
CA ALA A 86 -2.83 -10.35 3.90
C ALA A 86 -2.87 -9.03 4.71
N LEU A 87 -3.22 -7.91 4.07
CA LEU A 87 -3.45 -6.63 4.74
C LEU A 87 -4.51 -6.76 5.83
N THR A 88 -5.67 -7.34 5.49
CA THR A 88 -6.79 -7.54 6.42
C THR A 88 -6.39 -8.43 7.61
N ALA A 89 -5.64 -9.51 7.35
CA ALA A 89 -5.12 -10.37 8.41
C ALA A 89 -4.17 -9.61 9.34
N MET A 90 -3.28 -8.77 8.80
CA MET A 90 -2.35 -7.95 9.59
C MET A 90 -3.06 -6.88 10.41
N ILE A 91 -4.08 -6.23 9.87
CA ILE A 91 -4.92 -5.29 10.62
C ILE A 91 -5.51 -5.99 11.83
N ARG A 92 -6.24 -7.10 11.61
CA ARG A 92 -6.89 -7.86 12.68
C ARG A 92 -5.88 -8.30 13.74
N TYR A 93 -4.72 -8.77 13.32
CA TYR A 93 -3.65 -9.17 14.23
C TYR A 93 -3.13 -8.00 15.09
N ARG A 94 -2.94 -6.82 14.52
CA ARG A 94 -2.43 -5.65 15.27
C ARG A 94 -3.49 -5.02 16.16
N LEU A 95 -4.75 -4.98 15.73
CA LEU A 95 -5.86 -4.52 16.56
C LEU A 95 -5.98 -5.38 17.84
N LYS A 96 -5.84 -6.70 17.73
CA LYS A 96 -5.80 -7.61 18.90
C LYS A 96 -4.64 -7.34 19.86
N ARG A 97 -3.59 -6.63 19.42
CA ARG A 97 -2.42 -6.25 20.24
C ARG A 97 -2.50 -4.82 20.76
N GLY A 98 -3.67 -4.19 20.70
CA GLY A 98 -3.90 -2.84 21.23
C GLY A 98 -3.39 -1.72 20.33
N TYR A 99 -3.16 -2.00 19.04
CA TYR A 99 -3.05 -0.93 18.05
C TYR A 99 -4.45 -0.39 17.73
N ILE A 100 -4.54 0.90 17.46
CA ILE A 100 -5.76 1.59 17.02
C ILE A 100 -5.56 2.12 15.60
N VAL A 101 -6.63 2.15 14.81
CA VAL A 101 -6.60 2.77 13.48
C VAL A 101 -6.52 4.28 13.66
N THR A 102 -5.50 4.89 13.04
CA THR A 102 -5.40 6.33 12.91
C THR A 102 -6.00 6.71 11.56
N GLN A 103 -7.13 7.41 11.59
CA GLN A 103 -7.62 8.10 10.40
C GLN A 103 -6.73 9.32 10.19
N SER A 104 -6.10 9.41 9.03
CA SER A 104 -5.44 10.63 8.56
C SER A 104 -6.49 11.55 7.95
#